data_AF-A0AB37J3F3-F1
#
_entry.id   AF-A0AB37J3F3-F1
#
_cell.length_a   1.000
_cell.length_b   1.000
_cell.length_c   1.000
_cell.angle_alpha   90.00
_cell.angle_beta   90.00
_cell.angle_gamma   90.00
#
_symmetry.space_group_name_H-M   'P 1'
#
loop_
_entity.id
_entity.type
_entity.pdbx_description
1 polymer ?
#
loop_
_entity_poly.entity_id
_entity_poly.type
_entity_poly.pdbx_seq_one_letter_code
_entity_poly.pdbx_strand_id
1 'polypeptide(L)'
;MSRILRALEAFAVGDAMGMVTEFMTRRQISTRFDFVSDLLEPEHSPIHKNLTKGQITDDTEQVLYLIKLYNEKRNFSQETVKEALCRWEDACDPVAKGYIGPSTKRAIEAFKNRQDFESLGTTSGAPMRVLAPVLCNLDKSEKHLVEAIRNCTVPTHNTNLALEASLAVGFAYYYAARGLNADGIAEAAIRGSKVCEKLTCAEFVGPSAGERLAAIKGLIGGQHPDDFLDRLYYVFGTTMEAVDVAVAAIAIGLFCRDDVWLAIRMGASIGGDTDTIAAIAGALSSLQGDANNIPHFITQRVLKANEDLDLEKHARYIEKMSDIDD
;
A
#
# COMPACT_ATOMS: atom_id res chain seq x y z
N MET A 1 9.90 6.34 18.51
CA MET A 1 8.97 5.49 17.74
C MET A 1 9.81 4.48 16.95
N SER A 2 9.53 3.17 17.02
CA SER A 2 10.27 2.16 16.26
C SER A 2 10.04 2.36 14.74
N ARG A 3 10.96 1.88 13.89
CA ARG A 3 10.82 1.97 12.42
C ARG A 3 9.49 1.39 11.95
N ILE A 4 9.09 0.26 12.52
CA ILE A 4 7.82 -0.42 12.23
C ILE A 4 6.64 0.50 12.56
N LEU A 5 6.62 1.08 13.77
CA LEU A 5 5.52 1.96 14.16
C LEU A 5 5.46 3.23 13.28
N ARG A 6 6.61 3.79 12.90
CA ARG A 6 6.67 4.94 11.97
C ARG A 6 6.10 4.61 10.59
N ALA A 7 6.42 3.42 10.07
CA ALA A 7 5.91 2.98 8.76
C ALA A 7 4.39 2.74 8.81
N LEU A 8 3.88 2.12 9.88
CA LEU A 8 2.44 1.93 10.08
C LEU A 8 1.69 3.26 10.25
N GLU A 9 2.25 4.21 10.99
CA GLU A 9 1.68 5.56 11.13
C GLU A 9 1.64 6.29 9.79
N ALA A 10 2.74 6.27 9.03
CA ALA A 10 2.80 6.92 7.73
C ALA A 10 1.84 6.29 6.71
N PHE A 11 1.70 4.95 6.73
CA PHE A 11 0.74 4.24 5.90
C PHE A 11 -0.71 4.66 6.23
N ALA A 12 -1.08 4.60 7.51
CA ALA A 12 -2.43 4.93 7.96
C ALA A 12 -2.81 6.40 7.73
N VAL A 13 -1.85 7.32 7.89
CA VAL A 13 -2.07 8.74 7.59
C VAL A 13 -2.15 8.95 6.08
N GLY A 14 -1.36 8.23 5.28
CA GLY A 14 -1.41 8.29 3.82
C GLY A 14 -2.78 7.88 3.28
N ASP A 15 -3.27 6.71 3.70
CA ASP A 15 -4.61 6.20 3.45
C ASP A 15 -5.68 7.27 3.78
N ALA A 16 -5.73 7.71 5.05
CA ALA A 16 -6.73 8.68 5.49
C ALA A 16 -6.65 10.05 4.78
N MET A 17 -5.45 10.47 4.34
CA MET A 17 -5.25 11.71 3.58
C MET A 17 -5.72 11.58 2.13
N GLY A 18 -5.53 10.42 1.51
CA GLY A 18 -5.91 10.17 0.12
C GLY A 18 -7.37 9.74 -0.07
N MET A 19 -8.06 9.30 0.98
CA MET A 19 -9.44 8.79 0.90
C MET A 19 -10.41 9.77 0.22
N VAL A 20 -10.35 11.07 0.56
CA VAL A 20 -11.33 12.02 0.01
C VAL A 20 -11.12 12.28 -1.48
N THR A 21 -9.87 12.24 -1.95
CA THR A 21 -9.51 12.53 -3.34
C THR A 21 -9.56 11.31 -4.25
N GLU A 22 -9.87 10.13 -3.73
CA GLU A 22 -9.94 8.90 -4.51
C GLU A 22 -10.92 9.06 -5.68
N PHE A 23 -10.53 8.57 -6.85
CA PHE A 23 -11.20 8.71 -8.15
C PHE A 23 -11.38 10.15 -8.67
N MET A 24 -10.82 11.15 -8.00
CA MET A 24 -10.70 12.47 -8.63
C MET A 24 -9.54 12.49 -9.62
N THR A 25 -9.73 13.18 -10.75
CA THR A 25 -8.64 13.51 -11.66
C THR A 25 -7.69 14.52 -11.01
N ARG A 26 -6.42 14.54 -11.45
CA ARG A 26 -5.43 15.53 -11.02
C ARG A 26 -5.91 16.98 -11.17
N ARG A 27 -6.63 17.28 -12.26
CA ARG A 27 -7.23 18.61 -12.51
C ARG A 27 -8.33 18.94 -11.50
N GLN A 28 -9.18 17.99 -11.14
CA GLN A 28 -10.22 18.21 -10.13
C GLN A 28 -9.62 18.52 -8.77
N ILE A 29 -8.56 17.81 -8.38
CA ILE A 29 -7.87 18.05 -7.10
C ILE A 29 -7.23 19.43 -7.10
N SER A 30 -6.36 19.72 -8.07
CA SER A 30 -5.68 21.03 -8.17
C SER A 30 -6.65 22.21 -8.24
N THR A 31 -7.81 22.07 -8.90
CA THR A 31 -8.78 23.16 -8.99
C THR A 31 -9.54 23.39 -7.67
N ARG A 32 -9.80 22.32 -6.90
CA ARG A 32 -10.65 22.39 -5.70
C ARG A 32 -9.86 22.57 -4.41
N PHE A 33 -8.67 22.00 -4.35
CA PHE A 33 -7.85 21.91 -3.13
C PHE A 33 -6.42 22.39 -3.34
N ASP A 34 -6.06 22.80 -4.56
CA ASP A 34 -4.68 23.06 -4.95
C ASP A 34 -3.82 21.83 -4.67
N PHE A 35 -2.86 21.93 -3.75
CA PHE A 35 -2.10 20.80 -3.24
C PHE A 35 -2.66 20.35 -1.89
N VAL A 36 -3.06 19.08 -1.77
CA VAL A 36 -3.68 18.53 -0.55
C VAL A 36 -2.71 18.68 0.62
N SER A 37 -3.13 19.39 1.67
CA SER A 37 -2.26 19.79 2.78
C SER A 37 -2.90 19.67 4.17
N ASP A 38 -4.16 19.27 4.26
CA ASP A 38 -4.85 18.88 5.49
C ASP A 38 -5.87 17.78 5.12
N LEU A 39 -6.43 17.12 6.13
CA LEU A 39 -7.55 16.19 5.97
C LEU A 39 -8.74 16.95 5.36
N LEU A 40 -9.32 16.41 4.29
CA LEU A 40 -10.45 17.01 3.60
C LEU A 40 -11.78 16.47 4.17
N GLU A 41 -12.87 17.22 3.94
CA GLU A 41 -14.21 16.77 4.34
C GLU A 41 -14.74 15.69 3.37
N PRO A 42 -15.25 14.55 3.86
CA PRO A 42 -15.76 13.46 3.02
C PRO A 42 -16.89 13.87 2.06
N GLU A 43 -17.62 14.95 2.36
CA GLU A 43 -18.65 15.51 1.46
C GLU A 43 -18.10 15.88 0.07
N HIS A 44 -16.79 16.12 -0.02
CA HIS A 44 -16.12 16.43 -1.27
C HIS A 44 -15.82 15.20 -2.11
N SER A 45 -15.73 14.02 -1.49
CA SER A 45 -15.41 12.76 -2.16
C SER A 45 -16.51 12.35 -3.15
N PRO A 46 -16.15 11.79 -4.31
CA PRO A 46 -17.14 11.22 -5.22
C PRO A 46 -17.79 9.96 -4.66
N ILE A 47 -17.08 9.18 -3.84
CA ILE A 47 -17.50 7.83 -3.43
C ILE A 47 -17.58 7.60 -1.92
N HIS A 48 -16.88 8.40 -1.10
CA HIS A 48 -16.74 8.18 0.35
C HIS A 48 -17.50 9.18 1.22
N LYS A 49 -18.64 9.68 0.75
CA LYS A 49 -19.44 10.70 1.48
C LYS A 49 -20.02 10.19 2.80
N ASN A 50 -20.10 8.89 2.96
CA ASN A 50 -20.57 8.17 4.15
C ASN A 50 -19.46 7.96 5.20
N LEU A 51 -18.20 8.20 4.86
CA LEU A 51 -17.09 8.09 5.81
C LEU A 51 -16.93 9.37 6.62
N THR A 52 -16.09 9.29 7.65
CA THR A 52 -15.73 10.42 8.50
C THR A 52 -14.37 11.00 8.15
N LYS A 53 -14.15 12.28 8.47
CA LYS A 53 -12.89 12.97 8.21
C LYS A 53 -11.73 12.29 8.94
N GLY A 54 -10.72 11.88 8.18
CA GLY A 54 -9.53 11.19 8.72
C GLY A 54 -9.74 9.70 9.00
N GLN A 55 -10.86 9.13 8.55
CA GLN A 55 -11.10 7.69 8.61
C GLN A 55 -10.17 6.95 7.63
N ILE A 56 -9.61 5.83 8.08
CA ILE A 56 -8.84 4.90 7.23
C ILE A 56 -9.78 4.03 6.36
N THR A 57 -9.27 3.50 5.26
CA THR A 57 -10.01 2.60 4.34
C THR A 57 -9.55 1.13 4.50
N ASP A 58 -9.91 0.28 3.54
CA ASP A 58 -9.51 -1.13 3.53
C ASP A 58 -8.00 -1.35 3.42
N ASP A 59 -7.26 -0.36 2.92
CA ASP A 59 -5.80 -0.33 2.87
C ASP A 59 -5.18 -0.61 4.24
N THR A 60 -5.43 0.28 5.20
CA THR A 60 -4.88 0.12 6.55
C THR A 60 -5.53 -1.04 7.27
N GLU A 61 -6.84 -1.19 7.16
CA GLU A 61 -7.56 -2.25 7.89
C GLU A 61 -7.04 -3.65 7.51
N GLN A 62 -6.86 -3.96 6.21
CA GLN A 62 -6.35 -5.28 5.78
C GLN A 62 -4.92 -5.52 6.23
N VAL A 63 -4.03 -4.51 6.20
CA VAL A 63 -2.65 -4.61 6.70
C VAL A 63 -2.65 -5.04 8.17
N LEU A 64 -3.47 -4.41 9.00
CA LEU A 64 -3.50 -4.66 10.44
C LEU A 64 -4.08 -6.04 10.78
N TYR A 65 -5.13 -6.47 10.09
CA TYR A 65 -5.68 -7.82 10.24
C TYR A 65 -4.69 -8.91 9.83
N LEU A 66 -3.92 -8.69 8.75
CA LEU A 66 -2.85 -9.59 8.34
C LEU A 66 -1.74 -9.69 9.38
N ILE A 67 -1.23 -8.55 9.87
CA ILE A 67 -0.20 -8.52 10.93
C ILE A 67 -0.65 -9.32 12.16
N LYS A 68 -1.88 -9.06 12.62
CA LYS A 68 -2.45 -9.76 13.78
C LYS A 68 -2.46 -11.27 13.58
N LEU A 69 -2.93 -11.74 12.42
CA LEU A 69 -3.07 -13.18 12.16
C LEU A 69 -1.75 -13.88 11.85
N TYR A 70 -0.82 -13.21 11.19
CA TYR A 70 0.55 -13.71 11.05
C TYR A 70 1.20 -13.94 12.42
N ASN A 71 1.00 -13.03 13.38
CA ASN A 71 1.47 -13.22 14.75
C ASN A 71 0.69 -14.32 15.50
N GLU A 72 -0.64 -14.40 15.37
CA GLU A 72 -1.45 -15.45 16.04
C GLU A 72 -1.11 -16.86 15.53
N LYS A 73 -0.97 -17.02 14.22
CA LYS A 73 -0.80 -18.32 13.55
C LYS A 73 0.65 -18.71 13.30
N ARG A 74 1.58 -17.75 13.46
CA ARG A 74 3.03 -17.91 13.24
C ARG A 74 3.37 -18.47 11.86
N ASN A 75 2.64 -18.04 10.83
CA ASN A 75 2.91 -18.42 9.44
C ASN A 75 2.33 -17.39 8.46
N PHE A 76 2.74 -17.49 7.20
CA PHE A 76 2.32 -16.61 6.09
C PHE A 76 1.58 -17.40 4.99
N SER A 77 0.82 -18.42 5.38
CA SER A 77 0.07 -19.26 4.42
C SER A 77 -1.07 -18.49 3.75
N GLN A 78 -1.47 -18.96 2.57
CA GLN A 78 -2.66 -18.44 1.88
C GLN A 78 -3.92 -18.61 2.73
N GLU A 79 -4.01 -19.70 3.50
CA GLU A 79 -5.12 -19.96 4.42
C GLU A 79 -5.20 -18.91 5.53
N THR A 80 -4.06 -18.47 6.06
CA THR A 80 -4.02 -17.40 7.07
C THR A 80 -4.44 -16.06 6.47
N VAL A 81 -4.07 -15.78 5.21
CA VAL A 81 -4.50 -14.59 4.48
C VAL A 81 -6.01 -14.63 4.23
N LYS A 82 -6.56 -15.74 3.74
CA LYS A 82 -8.01 -15.93 3.54
C LYS A 82 -8.77 -15.72 4.86
N GLU A 83 -8.29 -16.31 5.96
CA GLU A 83 -8.88 -16.15 7.29
C GLU A 83 -8.84 -14.69 7.75
N ALA A 84 -7.75 -13.97 7.50
CA ALA A 84 -7.63 -12.56 7.86
C ALA A 84 -8.62 -11.67 7.11
N LEU A 85 -8.77 -11.88 5.81
CA LEU A 85 -9.69 -11.12 5.00
C LEU A 85 -11.15 -11.40 5.37
N CYS A 86 -11.52 -12.65 5.67
CA CYS A 86 -12.85 -12.97 6.16
C CYS A 86 -13.14 -12.31 7.52
N ARG A 87 -12.20 -12.39 8.47
CA ARG A 87 -12.34 -11.76 9.79
C ARG A 87 -12.44 -10.23 9.70
N TRP A 88 -11.66 -9.63 8.79
CA TRP A 88 -11.72 -8.21 8.51
C TRP A 88 -13.10 -7.81 7.97
N GLU A 89 -13.61 -8.51 6.95
CA GLU A 89 -14.93 -8.21 6.37
C GLU A 89 -16.04 -8.33 7.43
N ASP A 90 -16.01 -9.39 8.25
CA ASP A 90 -16.99 -9.62 9.32
C ASP A 90 -17.00 -8.50 10.38
N ALA A 91 -15.84 -7.93 10.68
CA ALA A 91 -15.68 -6.97 11.77
C ALA A 91 -15.81 -5.50 11.32
N CYS A 92 -15.39 -5.19 10.09
CA CYS A 92 -15.32 -3.82 9.60
C CYS A 92 -16.48 -3.43 8.69
N ASP A 93 -17.30 -4.38 8.22
CA ASP A 93 -18.37 -4.20 7.25
C ASP A 93 -17.98 -3.25 6.08
N PRO A 94 -16.93 -3.61 5.32
CA PRO A 94 -16.35 -2.73 4.32
C PRO A 94 -17.27 -2.58 3.10
N VAL A 95 -18.25 -3.48 2.94
CA VAL A 95 -19.30 -3.39 1.91
C VAL A 95 -20.24 -2.23 2.23
N ALA A 96 -20.69 -2.09 3.49
CA ALA A 96 -21.52 -0.95 3.89
C ALA A 96 -20.76 0.38 3.85
N LYS A 97 -19.45 0.35 4.10
CA LYS A 97 -18.57 1.51 4.01
C LYS A 97 -18.19 1.89 2.58
N GLY A 98 -18.27 0.96 1.63
CA GLY A 98 -18.15 1.25 0.19
C GLY A 98 -16.73 1.33 -0.37
N TYR A 99 -15.70 1.01 0.42
CA TYR A 99 -14.31 1.01 -0.03
C TYR A 99 -13.78 -0.37 -0.46
N ILE A 100 -14.50 -1.48 -0.18
CA ILE A 100 -14.02 -2.80 -0.61
C ILE A 100 -14.02 -2.96 -2.13
N GLY A 101 -12.84 -3.22 -2.69
CA GLY A 101 -12.69 -3.52 -4.12
C GLY A 101 -13.44 -4.79 -4.57
N PRO A 102 -13.98 -4.83 -5.80
CA PRO A 102 -14.82 -5.93 -6.29
C PRO A 102 -14.09 -7.27 -6.40
N SER A 103 -12.77 -7.26 -6.64
CA SER A 103 -11.94 -8.48 -6.69
C SER A 103 -11.81 -9.13 -5.32
N THR A 104 -11.52 -8.32 -4.29
CA THR A 104 -11.41 -8.78 -2.90
C THR A 104 -12.76 -9.27 -2.38
N LYS A 105 -13.84 -8.53 -2.64
CA LYS A 105 -15.20 -8.93 -2.26
C LYS A 105 -15.57 -10.32 -2.79
N ARG A 106 -15.43 -10.54 -4.11
CA ARG A 106 -15.72 -11.85 -4.74
C ARG A 106 -14.88 -12.99 -4.16
N ALA A 107 -13.61 -12.71 -3.87
CA ALA A 107 -12.72 -13.70 -3.27
C ALA A 107 -13.18 -14.09 -1.86
N ILE A 108 -13.50 -13.11 -1.00
CA ILE A 108 -13.99 -13.36 0.36
C ILE A 108 -15.32 -14.12 0.35
N GLU A 109 -16.27 -13.74 -0.52
CA GLU A 109 -17.53 -14.46 -0.71
C GLU A 109 -17.29 -15.94 -1.04
N ALA A 110 -16.34 -16.23 -1.96
CA ALA A 110 -16.00 -17.60 -2.31
C ALA A 110 -15.31 -18.36 -1.16
N PHE A 111 -14.43 -17.71 -0.38
CA PHE A 111 -13.79 -18.32 0.78
C PHE A 111 -14.82 -18.73 1.84
N LYS A 112 -15.76 -17.83 2.16
CA LYS A 112 -16.83 -18.07 3.13
C LYS A 112 -17.74 -19.22 2.71
N ASN A 113 -18.02 -19.31 1.41
CA ASN A 113 -18.84 -20.38 0.83
C ASN A 113 -18.05 -21.66 0.52
N ARG A 114 -16.74 -21.70 0.78
CA ARG A 114 -15.84 -22.83 0.46
C ARG A 114 -15.94 -23.26 -1.02
N GLN A 115 -16.09 -22.28 -1.90
CA GLN A 115 -16.17 -22.50 -3.33
C GLN A 115 -14.77 -22.52 -3.94
N ASP A 116 -14.60 -23.32 -4.99
CA ASP A 116 -13.43 -23.19 -5.84
C ASP A 116 -13.48 -21.83 -6.53
N PHE A 117 -12.38 -21.09 -6.49
CA PHE A 117 -12.33 -19.70 -6.90
C PHE A 117 -11.02 -19.42 -7.62
N GLU A 118 -11.16 -19.08 -8.90
CA GLU A 118 -10.05 -18.57 -9.66
C GLU A 118 -9.89 -17.07 -9.40
N SER A 119 -8.77 -16.74 -8.76
CA SER A 119 -8.46 -15.38 -8.39
C SER A 119 -7.82 -14.62 -9.56
N LEU A 120 -8.58 -13.72 -10.17
CA LEU A 120 -8.16 -12.99 -11.39
C LEU A 120 -8.11 -11.46 -11.21
N GLY A 121 -7.93 -10.98 -9.98
CA GLY A 121 -7.80 -9.55 -9.73
C GLY A 121 -6.52 -8.96 -10.35
N THR A 122 -6.63 -7.76 -10.94
CA THR A 122 -5.49 -6.98 -11.49
C THR A 122 -5.29 -5.64 -10.77
N THR A 123 -6.19 -5.30 -9.85
CA THR A 123 -6.24 -4.02 -9.12
C THR A 123 -5.29 -3.95 -7.92
N SER A 124 -5.15 -2.76 -7.34
CA SER A 124 -4.29 -2.36 -6.23
C SER A 124 -4.56 -3.06 -4.89
N GLY A 125 -5.70 -3.76 -4.77
CA GLY A 125 -6.07 -4.57 -3.60
C GLY A 125 -5.01 -5.57 -3.12
N ALA A 126 -4.09 -6.00 -3.99
CA ALA A 126 -2.93 -6.78 -3.60
C ALA A 126 -1.73 -5.95 -3.12
N PRO A 127 -1.13 -5.03 -3.92
CA PRO A 127 0.04 -4.26 -3.48
C PRO A 127 -0.21 -3.40 -2.24
N MET A 128 -1.43 -2.89 -2.02
CA MET A 128 -1.76 -2.04 -0.86
C MET A 128 -1.43 -2.72 0.48
N ARG A 129 -1.69 -4.04 0.58
CA ARG A 129 -1.52 -4.78 1.84
C ARG A 129 -0.18 -5.49 1.98
N VAL A 130 0.75 -5.30 1.04
CA VAL A 130 2.10 -5.91 1.06
C VAL A 130 2.96 -5.39 2.22
N LEU A 131 2.62 -4.24 2.81
CA LEU A 131 3.32 -3.75 3.99
C LEU A 131 3.33 -4.78 5.13
N ALA A 132 2.24 -5.52 5.34
CA ALA A 132 2.13 -6.54 6.38
C ALA A 132 3.17 -7.67 6.26
N PRO A 133 3.20 -8.46 5.15
CA PRO A 133 4.19 -9.53 5.03
C PRO A 133 5.63 -9.01 5.00
N VAL A 134 5.88 -7.78 4.50
CA VAL A 134 7.24 -7.21 4.51
C VAL A 134 7.70 -6.89 5.93
N LEU A 135 6.91 -6.15 6.70
CA LEU A 135 7.28 -5.76 8.06
C LEU A 135 7.47 -6.99 8.96
N CYS A 136 6.65 -8.04 8.79
CA CYS A 136 6.78 -9.30 9.51
C CYS A 136 7.95 -10.21 9.05
N ASN A 137 8.66 -9.86 7.98
CA ASN A 137 9.79 -10.64 7.44
C ASN A 137 11.06 -9.78 7.27
N LEU A 138 11.18 -8.68 8.01
CA LEU A 138 12.33 -7.79 7.89
C LEU A 138 13.67 -8.43 8.29
N ASP A 139 13.67 -9.50 9.08
CA ASP A 139 14.86 -10.25 9.49
C ASP A 139 15.08 -11.53 8.65
N LYS A 140 14.09 -11.92 7.84
CA LYS A 140 14.12 -13.16 7.07
C LYS A 140 14.78 -12.98 5.71
N SER A 141 15.11 -14.09 5.06
CA SER A 141 15.72 -14.10 3.71
C SER A 141 14.76 -13.58 2.64
N GLU A 142 15.30 -13.12 1.51
CA GLU A 142 14.49 -12.73 0.35
C GLU A 142 13.57 -13.86 -0.16
N LYS A 143 13.99 -15.12 -0.06
CA LYS A 143 13.14 -16.27 -0.44
C LYS A 143 11.85 -16.32 0.38
N HIS A 144 11.97 -16.18 1.70
CA HIS A 144 10.83 -16.12 2.62
C HIS A 144 9.94 -14.90 2.34
N LEU A 145 10.55 -13.74 2.07
CA LEU A 145 9.84 -12.53 1.68
C LEU A 145 8.98 -12.74 0.42
N VAL A 146 9.56 -13.30 -0.65
CA VAL A 146 8.86 -13.59 -1.91
C VAL A 146 7.68 -14.53 -1.68
N GLU A 147 7.87 -15.58 -0.88
CA GLU A 147 6.82 -16.52 -0.55
C GLU A 147 5.67 -15.88 0.25
N ALA A 148 6.00 -15.06 1.25
CA ALA A 148 5.01 -14.32 2.05
C ALA A 148 4.21 -13.33 1.19
N ILE A 149 4.88 -12.56 0.32
CA ILE A 149 4.21 -11.63 -0.61
C ILE A 149 3.31 -12.39 -1.59
N ARG A 150 3.80 -13.48 -2.17
CA ARG A 150 3.01 -14.33 -3.07
C ARG A 150 1.77 -14.87 -2.36
N ASN A 151 1.92 -15.41 -1.16
CA ASN A 151 0.80 -15.96 -0.39
C ASN A 151 -0.20 -14.88 0.07
N CYS A 152 0.26 -13.64 0.26
CA CYS A 152 -0.58 -12.47 0.50
C CYS A 152 -1.36 -12.02 -0.75
N THR A 153 -0.81 -12.25 -1.95
CA THR A 153 -1.36 -11.75 -3.22
C THR A 153 -2.35 -12.74 -3.86
N VAL A 154 -1.91 -13.98 -4.04
CA VAL A 154 -2.57 -15.05 -4.80
C VAL A 154 -4.02 -15.32 -4.40
N PRO A 155 -4.44 -15.26 -3.12
CA PRO A 155 -5.84 -15.54 -2.77
C PRO A 155 -6.86 -14.63 -3.47
N THR A 156 -6.48 -13.39 -3.79
CA THR A 156 -7.39 -12.37 -4.34
C THR A 156 -6.97 -11.81 -5.69
N HIS A 157 -5.67 -11.85 -6.01
CA HIS A 157 -5.12 -11.34 -7.27
C HIS A 157 -4.02 -12.29 -7.81
N ASN A 158 -4.35 -13.50 -8.27
CA ASN A 158 -3.39 -14.45 -8.86
C ASN A 158 -3.08 -14.15 -10.34
N THR A 159 -2.71 -12.91 -10.64
CA THR A 159 -2.31 -12.46 -11.99
C THR A 159 -0.87 -11.99 -12.02
N ASN A 160 -0.21 -12.10 -13.17
CA ASN A 160 1.14 -11.57 -13.38
C ASN A 160 1.22 -10.08 -13.04
N LEU A 161 0.23 -9.27 -13.44
CA LEU A 161 0.21 -7.82 -13.19
C LEU A 161 0.19 -7.50 -11.69
N ALA A 162 -0.67 -8.17 -10.92
CA ALA A 162 -0.80 -7.93 -9.49
C ALA A 162 0.39 -8.46 -8.69
N LEU A 163 0.90 -9.64 -9.05
CA LEU A 163 2.05 -10.24 -8.37
C LEU A 163 3.35 -9.50 -8.67
N GLU A 164 3.57 -9.05 -9.92
CA GLU A 164 4.69 -8.20 -10.29
C GLU A 164 4.70 -6.89 -9.51
N ALA A 165 3.56 -6.19 -9.46
CA ALA A 165 3.40 -4.95 -8.71
C ALA A 165 3.63 -5.15 -7.19
N SER A 166 3.07 -6.22 -6.63
CA SER A 166 3.20 -6.54 -5.20
C SER A 166 4.66 -6.87 -4.82
N LEU A 167 5.39 -7.60 -5.66
CA LEU A 167 6.81 -7.87 -5.44
C LEU A 167 7.68 -6.62 -5.60
N ALA A 168 7.35 -5.73 -6.54
CA ALA A 168 8.06 -4.46 -6.67
C ALA A 168 7.91 -3.59 -5.41
N VAL A 169 6.68 -3.41 -4.92
CA VAL A 169 6.39 -2.68 -3.67
C VAL A 169 7.08 -3.34 -2.47
N GLY A 170 6.97 -4.66 -2.37
CA GLY A 170 7.54 -5.39 -1.24
C GLY A 170 9.06 -5.33 -1.18
N PHE A 171 9.73 -5.41 -2.33
CA PHE A 171 11.19 -5.24 -2.39
C PHE A 171 11.59 -3.81 -2.09
N ALA A 172 10.83 -2.82 -2.56
CA ALA A 172 11.08 -1.41 -2.22
C ALA A 172 11.08 -1.20 -0.71
N TYR A 173 10.03 -1.65 -0.02
CA TYR A 173 9.93 -1.57 1.45
C TYR A 173 11.05 -2.34 2.16
N TYR A 174 11.30 -3.59 1.76
CA TYR A 174 12.25 -4.47 2.43
C TYR A 174 13.69 -3.94 2.36
N TYR A 175 14.08 -3.37 1.22
CA TYR A 175 15.41 -2.79 1.02
C TYR A 175 15.51 -1.35 1.52
N ALA A 176 14.43 -0.57 1.53
CA ALA A 176 14.36 0.71 2.24
C ALA A 176 14.64 0.51 3.74
N ALA A 177 13.98 -0.46 4.36
CA ALA A 177 14.19 -0.81 5.76
C ALA A 177 15.62 -1.31 6.06
N ARG A 178 16.37 -1.75 5.04
CA ARG A 178 17.79 -2.16 5.14
C ARG A 178 18.77 -1.03 4.87
N GLY A 179 18.29 0.19 4.67
CA GLY A 179 19.12 1.38 4.51
C GLY A 179 19.76 1.50 3.13
N LEU A 180 19.22 0.86 2.09
CA LEU A 180 19.63 1.19 0.72
C LEU A 180 19.27 2.64 0.40
N ASN A 181 20.04 3.25 -0.50
CA ASN A 181 19.73 4.57 -1.05
C ASN A 181 18.61 4.47 -2.10
N ALA A 182 18.09 5.62 -2.55
CA ALA A 182 16.97 5.66 -3.50
C ALA A 182 17.23 4.86 -4.78
N ASP A 183 18.46 4.93 -5.31
CA ASP A 183 18.86 4.19 -6.51
C ASP A 183 18.83 2.67 -6.29
N GLY A 184 19.40 2.19 -5.18
CA GLY A 184 19.41 0.78 -4.81
C GLY A 184 18.01 0.25 -4.46
N ILE A 185 17.13 1.08 -3.88
CA ILE A 185 15.73 0.72 -3.63
C ILE A 185 14.98 0.57 -4.97
N ALA A 186 15.18 1.49 -5.91
CA ALA A 186 14.58 1.38 -7.24
C ALA A 186 15.05 0.11 -7.97
N GLU A 187 16.35 -0.20 -7.93
CA GLU A 187 16.90 -1.44 -8.50
C GLU A 187 16.34 -2.70 -7.83
N ALA A 188 16.19 -2.67 -6.52
CA ALA A 188 15.57 -3.76 -5.78
C ALA A 188 14.10 -3.96 -6.18
N ALA A 189 13.33 -2.88 -6.32
CA ALA A 189 11.93 -2.94 -6.76
C ALA A 189 11.80 -3.53 -8.17
N ILE A 190 12.63 -3.07 -9.11
CA ILE A 190 12.69 -3.60 -10.50
C ILE A 190 13.06 -5.08 -10.49
N ARG A 191 14.01 -5.49 -9.65
CA ARG A 191 14.42 -6.90 -9.53
C ARG A 191 13.30 -7.75 -8.92
N GLY A 192 12.60 -7.24 -7.90
CA GLY A 192 11.45 -7.90 -7.29
C GLY A 192 10.35 -8.18 -8.29
N SER A 193 10.04 -7.21 -9.15
CA SER A 193 9.04 -7.36 -10.22
C SER A 193 9.37 -8.56 -11.14
N LYS A 194 10.64 -8.74 -11.52
CA LYS A 194 11.12 -9.83 -12.39
C LYS A 194 11.07 -11.21 -11.73
N VAL A 195 10.98 -11.28 -10.40
CA VAL A 195 10.80 -12.58 -9.71
C VAL A 195 9.47 -13.23 -10.09
N CYS A 196 8.46 -12.43 -10.45
CA CYS A 196 7.14 -12.91 -10.86
C CYS A 196 7.19 -13.87 -12.06
N GLU A 197 8.12 -13.71 -13.00
CA GLU A 197 8.25 -14.55 -14.20
C GLU A 197 8.45 -16.04 -13.88
N LYS A 198 9.00 -16.35 -12.70
CA LYS A 198 9.27 -17.71 -12.23
C LYS A 198 8.13 -18.29 -11.39
N LEU A 199 7.08 -17.50 -11.14
CA LEU A 199 5.96 -17.87 -10.29
C LEU A 199 4.74 -18.15 -11.18
N THR A 200 4.17 -19.35 -11.06
CA THR A 200 2.96 -19.70 -11.81
C THR A 200 1.79 -18.84 -11.33
N CYS A 201 1.24 -18.04 -12.24
CA CYS A 201 0.07 -17.18 -12.08
C CYS A 201 -0.67 -17.05 -13.42
N ALA A 202 -1.86 -16.48 -13.43
CA ALA A 202 -2.59 -16.23 -14.67
C ALA A 202 -1.94 -15.05 -15.44
N GLU A 203 -1.68 -15.25 -16.74
CA GLU A 203 -1.07 -14.22 -17.59
C GLU A 203 -2.15 -13.33 -18.22
N PHE A 204 -2.07 -12.04 -17.92
CA PHE A 204 -2.96 -10.99 -18.42
C PHE A 204 -2.15 -9.97 -19.23
N VAL A 205 -2.81 -9.38 -20.23
CA VAL A 205 -2.26 -8.28 -21.01
C VAL A 205 -2.18 -7.03 -20.14
N GLY A 206 -1.00 -6.43 -20.05
CA GLY A 206 -0.80 -5.19 -19.32
C GLY A 206 0.65 -4.73 -19.33
N PRO A 207 0.91 -3.49 -18.88
CA PRO A 207 2.27 -2.99 -18.72
C PRO A 207 3.04 -3.71 -17.61
N SER A 208 4.37 -3.76 -17.71
CA SER A 208 5.25 -4.19 -16.62
C SER A 208 5.50 -3.05 -15.62
N ALA A 209 5.36 -3.33 -14.33
CA ALA A 209 5.70 -2.40 -13.27
C ALA A 209 7.21 -2.17 -13.21
N GLY A 210 8.01 -3.23 -13.37
CA GLY A 210 9.47 -3.15 -13.37
C GLY A 210 10.03 -2.30 -14.50
N GLU A 211 9.56 -2.51 -15.72
CA GLU A 211 10.04 -1.75 -16.89
C GLU A 211 9.63 -0.27 -16.81
N ARG A 212 8.45 0.03 -16.25
CA ARG A 212 8.02 1.42 -15.99
C ARG A 212 8.82 2.08 -14.86
N LEU A 213 9.12 1.35 -13.80
CA LEU A 213 10.04 1.80 -12.75
C LEU A 213 11.42 2.09 -13.32
N ALA A 214 11.95 1.22 -14.21
CA ALA A 214 13.22 1.46 -14.89
C ALA A 214 13.18 2.74 -15.75
N ALA A 215 12.08 2.99 -16.44
CA ALA A 215 11.91 4.18 -17.27
C ALA A 215 11.81 5.48 -16.46
N ILE A 216 11.19 5.46 -15.26
CA ILE A 216 11.07 6.66 -14.42
C ILE A 216 12.23 6.87 -13.46
N LYS A 217 13.03 5.83 -13.13
CA LYS A 217 14.14 5.89 -12.17
C LYS A 217 15.04 7.11 -12.36
N GLY A 218 15.45 7.40 -13.60
CA GLY A 218 16.33 8.53 -13.93
C GLY A 218 15.67 9.92 -13.86
N LEU A 219 14.36 9.97 -13.65
CA LEU A 219 13.56 11.21 -13.52
C LEU A 219 13.19 11.50 -12.05
N ILE A 220 13.56 10.62 -11.11
CA ILE A 220 13.28 10.81 -9.69
C ILE A 220 14.26 11.84 -9.13
N GLY A 221 13.75 13.06 -8.91
CA GLY A 221 14.49 14.18 -8.30
C GLY A 221 14.72 15.36 -9.25
N GLY A 222 15.14 16.50 -8.68
CA GLY A 222 15.52 17.69 -9.45
C GLY A 222 14.39 18.45 -10.18
N GLN A 223 13.12 18.10 -9.91
CA GLN A 223 11.93 18.71 -10.49
C GLN A 223 11.03 19.30 -9.41
N HIS A 224 10.13 20.22 -9.77
CA HIS A 224 9.07 20.65 -8.86
C HIS A 224 8.10 19.49 -8.61
N PRO A 225 7.55 19.31 -7.39
CA PRO A 225 6.62 18.23 -7.09
C PRO A 225 5.46 18.11 -8.08
N ASP A 226 4.85 19.23 -8.47
CA ASP A 226 3.74 19.21 -9.43
C ASP A 226 4.13 18.73 -10.83
N ASP A 227 5.32 19.09 -11.31
CA ASP A 227 5.82 18.63 -12.62
C ASP A 227 6.02 17.11 -12.61
N PHE A 228 6.52 16.59 -11.49
CA PHE A 228 6.72 15.16 -11.31
C PHE A 228 5.38 14.40 -11.20
N LEU A 229 4.40 14.96 -10.49
CA LEU A 229 3.05 14.40 -10.40
C LEU A 229 2.33 14.42 -11.75
N ASP A 230 2.46 15.49 -12.54
CA ASP A 230 1.93 15.56 -13.91
C ASP A 230 2.54 14.47 -14.78
N ARG A 231 3.86 14.28 -14.70
CA ARG A 231 4.55 13.23 -15.44
C ARG A 231 4.03 11.84 -15.06
N LEU A 232 3.89 11.57 -13.77
CA LEU A 232 3.33 10.31 -13.26
C LEU A 232 1.91 10.11 -13.77
N TYR A 233 1.01 11.06 -13.54
CA TYR A 233 -0.40 10.96 -13.90
C TYR A 233 -0.61 10.80 -15.42
N TYR A 234 0.04 11.63 -16.24
CA TYR A 234 -0.22 11.67 -17.69
C TYR A 234 0.53 10.60 -18.49
N VAL A 235 1.65 10.05 -17.99
CA VAL A 235 2.47 9.07 -18.72
C VAL A 235 2.43 7.69 -18.08
N PHE A 236 2.47 7.63 -16.75
CA PHE A 236 2.55 6.38 -15.99
C PHE A 236 1.21 5.96 -15.35
N GLY A 237 0.19 6.80 -15.38
CA GLY A 237 -1.12 6.46 -14.87
C GLY A 237 -1.14 6.31 -13.34
N THR A 238 -2.32 6.50 -12.78
CA THR A 238 -2.60 6.36 -11.35
C THR A 238 -3.99 5.75 -11.15
N THR A 239 -4.40 4.87 -12.06
CA THR A 239 -5.66 4.14 -11.95
C THR A 239 -5.60 3.14 -10.79
N MET A 240 -6.67 2.37 -10.57
CA MET A 240 -6.66 1.25 -9.63
C MET A 240 -5.83 0.05 -10.08
N GLU A 241 -5.32 0.01 -11.31
CA GLU A 241 -4.52 -1.13 -11.74
C GLU A 241 -3.25 -1.23 -10.89
N ALA A 242 -2.93 -2.45 -10.43
CA ALA A 242 -1.83 -2.69 -9.49
C ALA A 242 -0.51 -2.10 -9.99
N VAL A 243 -0.28 -2.16 -11.31
CA VAL A 243 0.92 -1.64 -11.97
C VAL A 243 1.00 -0.11 -11.87
N ASP A 244 -0.11 0.61 -12.08
CA ASP A 244 -0.13 2.07 -12.02
C ASP A 244 0.17 2.54 -10.59
N VAL A 245 -0.55 1.98 -9.61
CA VAL A 245 -0.39 2.29 -8.18
C VAL A 245 1.02 1.99 -7.70
N ALA A 246 1.55 0.80 -7.98
CA ALA A 246 2.89 0.42 -7.53
C ALA A 246 3.96 1.36 -8.09
N VAL A 247 3.91 1.67 -9.40
CA VAL A 247 4.89 2.56 -10.04
C VAL A 247 4.78 3.97 -9.45
N ALA A 248 3.58 4.53 -9.37
CA ALA A 248 3.38 5.89 -8.86
C ALA A 248 3.81 6.03 -7.40
N ALA A 249 3.40 5.10 -6.54
CA ALA A 249 3.70 5.15 -5.11
C ALA A 249 5.19 4.95 -4.81
N ILE A 250 5.86 4.00 -5.49
CA ILE A 250 7.31 3.81 -5.34
C ILE A 250 8.04 5.06 -5.82
N ALA A 251 7.67 5.61 -6.98
CA ALA A 251 8.31 6.80 -7.53
C ALA A 251 8.16 8.02 -6.60
N ILE A 252 6.97 8.26 -6.03
CA ILE A 252 6.75 9.34 -5.05
C ILE A 252 7.53 9.09 -3.76
N GLY A 253 7.51 7.86 -3.22
CA GLY A 253 8.23 7.52 -1.99
C GLY A 253 9.74 7.69 -2.12
N LEU A 254 10.31 7.40 -3.31
CA LEU A 254 11.72 7.65 -3.61
C LEU A 254 12.03 9.13 -3.85
N PHE A 255 11.14 9.86 -4.51
CA PHE A 255 11.26 11.31 -4.70
C PHE A 255 11.28 12.05 -3.34
N CYS A 256 10.52 11.54 -2.37
CA CYS A 256 10.34 12.13 -1.04
C CYS A 256 11.13 11.40 0.05
N ARG A 257 12.31 10.85 -0.24
CA ARG A 257 13.09 10.00 0.68
C ARG A 257 13.20 10.53 2.12
N ASP A 258 13.37 11.84 2.27
CA ASP A 258 13.58 12.50 3.57
C ASP A 258 12.38 13.37 4.00
N ASP A 259 11.24 13.26 3.30
CA ASP A 259 10.05 14.08 3.55
C ASP A 259 8.76 13.23 3.45
N VAL A 260 8.46 12.50 4.53
CA VAL A 260 7.29 11.62 4.64
C VAL A 260 5.99 12.40 4.43
N TRP A 261 5.92 13.62 4.96
CA TRP A 261 4.74 14.46 4.81
C TRP A 261 4.53 14.90 3.37
N LEU A 262 5.58 15.27 2.65
CA LEU A 262 5.50 15.54 1.22
C LEU A 262 5.08 14.30 0.44
N ALA A 263 5.60 13.11 0.76
CA ALA A 263 5.22 11.86 0.11
C ALA A 263 3.70 11.60 0.20
N ILE A 264 3.15 11.74 1.40
CA ILE A 264 1.71 11.57 1.68
C ILE A 264 0.90 12.61 0.91
N ARG A 265 1.27 13.89 0.98
CA ARG A 265 0.54 14.96 0.28
C ARG A 265 0.62 14.83 -1.24
N MET A 266 1.77 14.39 -1.77
CA MET A 266 1.94 14.10 -3.19
C MET A 266 1.02 12.96 -3.64
N GLY A 267 0.96 11.85 -2.88
CA GLY A 267 0.03 10.76 -3.15
C GLY A 267 -1.43 11.19 -3.09
N ALA A 268 -1.81 11.97 -2.08
CA ALA A 268 -3.17 12.52 -1.97
C ALA A 268 -3.50 13.55 -3.06
N SER A 269 -2.49 14.13 -3.73
CA SER A 269 -2.68 15.16 -4.76
C SER A 269 -2.58 14.65 -6.20
N ILE A 270 -2.17 13.40 -6.41
CA ILE A 270 -1.86 12.90 -7.75
C ILE A 270 -3.12 12.63 -8.59
N GLY A 271 -4.23 12.28 -7.95
CA GLY A 271 -5.47 11.85 -8.59
C GLY A 271 -5.48 10.37 -8.97
N GLY A 272 -6.66 9.78 -9.12
CA GLY A 272 -6.85 8.35 -9.29
C GLY A 272 -6.98 7.62 -7.95
N ASP A 273 -6.23 6.54 -7.75
CA ASP A 273 -6.24 5.71 -6.53
C ASP A 273 -5.37 6.33 -5.41
N THR A 274 -5.82 7.47 -4.87
CA THR A 274 -4.97 8.37 -4.09
C THR A 274 -4.71 7.91 -2.66
N ASP A 275 -5.65 7.23 -2.01
CA ASP A 275 -5.45 6.63 -0.68
C ASP A 275 -4.38 5.54 -0.75
N THR A 276 -4.48 4.61 -1.70
CA THR A 276 -3.47 3.56 -1.85
C THR A 276 -2.10 4.12 -2.20
N ILE A 277 -2.04 5.07 -3.16
CA ILE A 277 -0.77 5.66 -3.57
C ILE A 277 -0.12 6.43 -2.40
N ALA A 278 -0.90 7.22 -1.65
CA ALA A 278 -0.41 7.98 -0.50
C ALA A 278 0.04 7.07 0.65
N ALA A 279 -0.70 6.00 0.94
CA ALA A 279 -0.35 5.01 1.95
C ALA A 279 1.00 4.35 1.63
N ILE A 280 1.15 3.84 0.39
CA ILE A 280 2.38 3.17 -0.02
C ILE A 280 3.57 4.13 -0.08
N ALA A 281 3.39 5.32 -0.67
CA ALA A 281 4.46 6.31 -0.79
C ALA A 281 4.92 6.82 0.58
N GLY A 282 3.97 7.08 1.49
CA GLY A 282 4.24 7.50 2.87
C GLY A 282 5.03 6.46 3.65
N ALA A 283 4.61 5.19 3.60
CA ALA A 283 5.33 4.10 4.25
C ALA A 283 6.74 3.90 3.66
N LEU A 284 6.89 3.98 2.34
CA LEU A 284 8.19 3.82 1.69
C LEU A 284 9.14 4.96 2.05
N SER A 285 8.68 6.21 2.06
CA SER A 285 9.45 7.35 2.53
C SER A 285 9.84 7.19 4.00
N SER A 286 8.89 6.80 4.87
CA SER A 286 9.15 6.58 6.31
C SER A 286 10.20 5.52 6.58
N LEU A 287 10.20 4.42 5.82
CA LEU A 287 11.19 3.34 5.94
C LEU A 287 12.61 3.75 5.54
N GLN A 288 12.76 4.77 4.69
CA GLN A 288 14.07 5.29 4.26
C GLN A 288 14.69 6.26 5.28
N GLY A 289 13.86 7.00 6.02
CA GLY A 289 14.29 7.99 7.00
C GLY A 289 14.29 7.49 8.45
N ASP A 290 14.83 8.30 9.36
CA ASP A 290 14.90 8.00 10.80
C ASP A 290 13.71 8.55 11.61
N ALA A 291 12.95 9.48 11.02
CA ALA A 291 11.78 10.08 11.65
C ALA A 291 10.69 10.38 10.60
N ASN A 292 9.45 10.55 11.08
CA ASN A 292 8.36 11.09 10.27
C ASN A 292 8.25 12.59 10.57
N ASN A 293 8.15 13.43 9.52
CA ASN A 293 7.90 14.86 9.65
C ASN A 293 6.40 15.22 9.47
N ILE A 294 5.51 14.23 9.66
CA ILE A 294 4.05 14.42 9.60
C ILE A 294 3.65 15.37 10.75
N PRO A 295 2.86 16.43 10.48
CA PRO A 295 2.41 17.33 11.52
C PRO A 295 1.62 16.58 12.61
N HIS A 296 1.98 16.81 13.88
CA HIS A 296 1.39 16.07 15.01
C HIS A 296 -0.14 16.19 15.08
N PHE A 297 -0.71 17.34 14.68
CA PHE A 297 -2.17 17.50 14.67
C PHE A 297 -2.84 16.64 13.59
N ILE A 298 -2.16 16.31 12.49
CA ILE A 298 -2.68 15.40 11.46
C ILE A 298 -2.72 13.98 12.02
N THR A 299 -1.61 13.50 12.60
CA THR A 299 -1.57 12.15 13.18
C THR A 299 -2.61 11.99 14.29
N GLN A 300 -2.75 12.98 15.18
CA GLN A 300 -3.78 12.98 16.22
C GLN A 300 -5.21 12.92 15.65
N ARG A 301 -5.51 13.68 14.58
CA ARG A 301 -6.84 13.68 13.98
C ARG A 301 -7.16 12.33 13.34
N VAL A 302 -6.21 11.72 12.65
CA VAL A 302 -6.38 10.36 12.08
C VAL A 302 -6.59 9.34 13.19
N LEU A 303 -5.74 9.30 14.22
CA LEU A 303 -5.91 8.37 15.33
C LEU A 303 -7.24 8.56 16.07
N LYS A 304 -7.68 9.81 16.25
CA LYS A 304 -8.97 10.12 16.88
C LYS A 304 -10.17 9.70 16.03
N ALA A 305 -10.09 9.79 14.70
CA ALA A 305 -11.15 9.36 13.80
C ALA A 305 -11.30 7.82 13.76
N ASN A 306 -10.29 7.09 14.23
CA ASN A 306 -10.23 5.64 14.20
C ASN A 306 -9.94 5.10 15.61
N GLU A 307 -10.91 5.20 16.53
CA GLU A 307 -10.71 4.93 17.96
C GLU A 307 -10.18 3.51 18.27
N ASP A 308 -10.51 2.53 17.43
CA ASP A 308 -10.04 1.14 17.57
C ASP A 308 -8.63 0.89 16.97
N LEU A 309 -8.02 1.91 16.36
CA LEU A 309 -6.72 1.85 15.69
C LEU A 309 -5.56 1.87 16.70
N ASP A 310 -5.08 0.69 17.08
CA ASP A 310 -3.90 0.54 17.95
C ASP A 310 -2.65 0.15 17.15
N LEU A 311 -1.98 1.12 16.54
CA LEU A 311 -0.77 0.89 15.72
C LEU A 311 0.39 0.33 16.56
N GLU A 312 0.51 0.74 17.82
CA GLU A 312 1.55 0.25 18.72
C GLU A 312 1.41 -1.26 18.99
N LYS A 313 0.18 -1.73 19.18
CA LYS A 313 -0.09 -3.16 19.37
C LYS A 313 0.28 -3.97 18.15
N HIS A 314 0.04 -3.46 16.94
CA HIS A 314 0.43 -4.12 15.71
C HIS A 314 1.96 -4.11 15.53
N ALA A 315 2.64 -3.02 15.88
CA ALA A 315 4.10 -3.00 15.93
C ALA A 315 4.67 -4.05 16.90
N ARG A 316 4.07 -4.19 18.09
CA ARG A 316 4.44 -5.23 19.07
C ARG A 316 4.18 -6.65 18.56
N TYR A 317 3.15 -6.87 17.74
CA TYR A 317 2.92 -8.17 17.10
C TYR A 317 4.06 -8.52 16.15
N ILE A 318 4.54 -7.56 15.36
CA ILE A 318 5.66 -7.75 14.44
C ILE A 318 6.95 -8.03 15.21
N GLU A 319 7.26 -7.22 16.23
CA GLU A 319 8.49 -7.38 17.02
C GLU A 319 8.58 -8.77 17.68
N LYS A 320 7.45 -9.29 18.19
CA LYS A 320 7.36 -10.65 18.75
C LYS A 320 7.49 -11.78 17.73
N MET A 321 7.41 -11.50 16.42
CA MET A 321 7.62 -12.49 15.37
C MET A 321 9.10 -12.65 15.04
N SER A 322 9.87 -11.56 15.07
CA SER A 322 11.32 -11.58 14.82
C SER A 322 12.12 -12.27 15.93
N ASP A 323 11.54 -12.44 17.12
CA ASP A 323 12.16 -13.19 18.24
C ASP A 323 12.10 -14.74 18.08
N ILE A 324 11.56 -15.24 16.96
CA ILE A 324 11.46 -16.67 16.67
C ILE A 324 12.45 -17.03 15.56
N ASP A 325 13.59 -17.59 15.99
CA ASP A 325 14.55 -18.25 15.11
C ASP A 325 13.90 -19.45 14.40
N ASP A 326 14.30 -19.67 13.14
CA ASP A 326 13.85 -20.77 12.27
C ASP A 326 14.09 -22.17 12.89
#